data_AF-A0A0P9H2I2-F1
#
_entry.id   AF-A0A0P9H2I2-F1
#
_cell.length_a   1.000
_cell.length_b   1.000
_cell.length_c   1.000
_cell.angle_alpha   90.00
_cell.angle_beta   90.00
_cell.angle_gamma   90.00
#
_symmetry.space_group_name_H-M   'P 1'
#
loop_
_entity.id
_entity.type
_entity.pdbx_description
1 polymer ?
#
loop_
_entity_poly.entity_id
_entity_poly.type
_entity_poly.pdbx_seq_one_letter_code
_entity_poly.pdbx_strand_id
1 'polypeptide(L)'
;LRLRLRLTGTPELTDLPWEFLHNPTFNRFLALSSQTPLVRYLEMPERVRPLSISLPLRILAVISSPRGYPPLNVEDEWQRLSTALADLQAHGLVQLERLAAPTLSALQRQLRRGSYHVLHFIGHGSFDEQQQDGVLLMEDNEGYGARVSSRDLGVILHDHGALRLVVLNACEGGRSSRTDPFAGAAQSLVQQGIPAVIAMQFPVTDEAAIAFSEGFYSALTDGYPVDGGLAEARKGLLNIGGGTEWGTPVLYMRSPDGRLFELPALAERAASAAPAPVAPA
;
A
#
# COMPACT_ATOMS: atom_id res chain seq x y z
N LEU A 1 16.19 -5.02 13.12
CA LEU A 1 16.04 -6.43 12.69
C LEU A 1 14.80 -6.49 11.80
N ARG A 2 14.80 -7.11 10.61
CA ARG A 2 13.60 -7.22 9.77
C ARG A 2 13.19 -8.69 9.64
N LEU A 3 11.91 -8.97 9.85
CA LEU A 3 11.34 -10.31 9.69
C LEU A 3 10.78 -10.44 8.28
N ARG A 4 11.46 -11.20 7.43
CA ARG A 4 11.04 -11.45 6.04
C ARG A 4 10.41 -12.82 5.93
N LEU A 5 9.10 -12.86 5.70
CA LEU A 5 8.36 -14.09 5.44
C LEU A 5 8.48 -14.43 3.95
N ARG A 6 9.16 -15.53 3.63
CA ARG A 6 9.26 -16.06 2.27
C ARG A 6 8.28 -17.22 2.15
N LEU A 7 7.06 -16.92 1.72
CA LEU A 7 5.95 -17.88 1.68
C LEU A 7 5.69 -18.44 0.28
N THR A 8 6.61 -18.19 -0.67
CA THR A 8 6.49 -18.69 -2.04
C THR A 8 6.52 -20.22 -2.04
N GLY A 9 5.49 -20.84 -2.63
CA GLY A 9 5.35 -22.30 -2.67
C GLY A 9 4.64 -22.92 -1.46
N THR A 10 4.19 -22.11 -0.49
CA THR A 10 3.39 -22.54 0.67
C THR A 10 2.13 -21.66 0.81
N PRO A 11 1.18 -21.73 -0.14
CA PRO A 11 -0.01 -20.88 -0.15
C PRO A 11 -0.82 -20.99 1.15
N GLU A 12 -0.86 -22.18 1.78
CA GLU A 12 -1.54 -22.44 3.06
C GLU A 12 -1.02 -21.60 4.24
N LEU A 13 0.22 -21.11 4.16
CA LEU A 13 0.79 -20.22 5.18
C LEU A 13 0.53 -18.74 4.89
N THR A 14 0.06 -18.39 3.69
CA THR A 14 -0.19 -17.00 3.29
C THR A 14 -1.44 -16.44 3.98
N ASP A 15 -2.41 -17.28 4.28
CA ASP A 15 -3.66 -16.90 4.94
C ASP A 15 -3.52 -16.75 6.47
N LEU A 16 -2.37 -17.15 7.04
CA LEU A 16 -2.13 -16.96 8.46
C LEU A 16 -1.82 -15.48 8.75
N PRO A 17 -2.41 -14.89 9.82
CA PRO A 17 -2.26 -13.48 10.10
C PRO A 17 -0.98 -13.23 10.90
N TRP A 18 0.17 -13.44 10.25
CA TRP A 18 1.50 -13.31 10.83
C TRP A 18 1.77 -11.94 11.46
N GLU A 19 0.98 -10.93 11.11
CA GLU A 19 1.01 -9.60 11.69
C GLU A 19 0.74 -9.64 13.21
N PHE A 20 0.01 -10.64 13.71
CA PHE A 20 -0.22 -10.85 15.15
C PHE A 20 0.88 -11.66 15.86
N LEU A 21 2.04 -11.89 15.24
CA LEU A 21 3.15 -12.54 15.93
C LEU A 21 3.54 -11.77 17.21
N HIS A 22 3.32 -12.42 18.35
CA HIS A 22 3.61 -11.91 19.68
C HIS A 22 4.89 -12.52 20.23
N ASN A 23 5.74 -11.67 20.81
CA ASN A 23 6.90 -12.12 21.56
C ASN A 23 6.54 -12.16 23.06
N PRO A 24 6.44 -13.35 23.69
CA PRO A 24 6.03 -13.47 25.08
C PRO A 24 7.08 -12.95 26.06
N THR A 25 8.37 -13.01 25.70
CA THR A 25 9.45 -12.52 26.57
C THR A 25 9.43 -11.00 26.73
N PHE A 26 9.16 -10.27 25.64
CA PHE A 26 9.07 -8.80 25.66
C PHE A 26 7.63 -8.29 25.80
N ASN A 27 6.66 -9.20 25.88
CA ASN A 27 5.23 -8.93 25.90
C ASN A 27 4.77 -7.90 24.85
N ARG A 28 5.15 -8.10 23.58
CA ARG A 28 4.81 -7.15 22.51
C ARG A 28 4.61 -7.85 21.16
N PHE A 29 3.76 -7.27 20.33
CA PHE A 29 3.63 -7.66 18.93
C PHE A 29 4.81 -7.13 18.11
N LEU A 30 5.36 -7.98 17.24
CA LEU A 30 6.55 -7.63 16.45
C LEU A 30 6.21 -6.60 15.36
N ALA A 31 5.01 -6.70 14.80
CA ALA A 31 4.48 -5.84 13.74
C ALA A 31 4.20 -4.38 14.17
N LEU A 32 4.13 -4.10 15.47
CA LEU A 32 3.88 -2.77 16.05
C LEU A 32 5.18 -1.98 16.32
N SER A 33 6.25 -2.30 15.60
CA SER A 33 7.57 -1.72 15.80
C SER A 33 8.30 -1.54 14.47
N SER A 34 8.71 -0.30 14.20
CA SER A 34 9.56 0.05 13.05
C SER A 34 10.98 -0.52 13.16
N GLN A 35 11.38 -1.07 14.32
CA GLN A 35 12.66 -1.77 14.51
C GLN A 35 12.58 -3.28 14.23
N THR A 36 11.37 -3.84 14.18
CA THR A 36 11.08 -5.26 13.89
C THR A 36 9.99 -5.41 12.81
N PRO A 37 10.08 -4.70 11.66
CA PRO A 37 9.04 -4.77 10.65
C PRO A 37 8.89 -6.20 10.13
N LEU A 38 7.64 -6.61 9.96
CA LEU A 38 7.23 -7.89 9.40
C LEU A 38 6.70 -7.66 7.98
N VAL A 39 7.28 -8.39 7.04
CA VAL A 39 7.02 -8.21 5.60
C VAL A 39 6.89 -9.56 4.91
N ARG A 40 5.95 -9.68 3.97
CA ARG A 40 5.86 -10.82 3.04
C ARG A 40 6.80 -10.52 1.87
N TYR A 41 7.95 -11.19 1.83
CA TYR A 41 9.06 -10.84 0.94
C TYR A 41 9.15 -11.77 -0.27
N LEU A 42 9.20 -11.20 -1.47
CA LEU A 42 9.42 -11.93 -2.71
C LEU A 42 10.84 -11.69 -3.21
N GLU A 43 11.58 -12.78 -3.42
CA GLU A 43 12.93 -12.72 -4.00
C GLU A 43 12.82 -12.75 -5.53
N MET A 44 13.22 -11.65 -6.16
CA MET A 44 13.16 -11.46 -7.61
C MET A 44 14.55 -11.10 -8.17
N PRO A 45 14.88 -11.51 -9.42
CA PRO A 45 16.22 -11.30 -9.98
C PRO A 45 16.60 -9.81 -10.15
N GLU A 46 15.64 -8.99 -10.57
CA GLU A 46 15.86 -7.57 -10.79
C GLU A 46 15.81 -6.79 -9.47
N ARG A 47 16.80 -5.92 -9.27
CA ARG A 47 16.92 -5.13 -8.05
C ARG A 47 16.04 -3.90 -8.10
N VAL A 48 15.25 -3.69 -7.06
CA VAL A 48 14.58 -2.40 -6.81
C VAL A 48 15.64 -1.38 -6.39
N ARG A 49 15.64 -0.23 -7.06
CA ARG A 49 16.37 0.96 -6.61
C ARG A 49 15.38 1.98 -6.06
N PRO A 50 15.70 2.66 -4.94
CA PRO A 50 14.91 3.80 -4.49
C PRO A 50 14.78 4.84 -5.61
N LEU A 51 13.62 5.48 -5.72
CA LEU A 51 13.42 6.60 -6.62
C LEU A 51 13.71 7.90 -5.87
N SER A 52 14.69 8.67 -6.32
CA SER A 52 14.89 10.02 -5.81
C SER A 52 13.76 10.92 -6.30
N ILE A 53 12.97 11.46 -5.36
CA ILE A 53 11.84 12.34 -5.65
C ILE A 53 11.96 13.64 -4.85
N SER A 54 11.49 14.73 -5.43
CA SER A 54 11.13 15.93 -4.67
C SER A 54 9.65 15.85 -4.34
N LEU A 55 9.28 16.28 -3.13
CA LEU A 55 7.88 16.39 -2.74
C LEU A 55 7.17 17.42 -3.66
N PRO A 56 5.87 17.24 -3.93
CA PRO A 56 4.94 16.31 -3.27
C PRO A 56 5.04 14.84 -3.70
N LEU A 57 4.69 13.93 -2.79
CA LEU A 57 4.38 12.54 -3.10
C LEU A 57 3.05 12.49 -3.87
N ARG A 58 3.10 12.10 -5.16
CA ARG A 58 1.94 12.06 -6.05
C ARG A 58 1.20 10.73 -5.96
N ILE A 59 -0.06 10.77 -5.53
CA ILE A 59 -0.93 9.61 -5.30
C ILE A 59 -2.10 9.66 -6.30
N LEU A 60 -2.29 8.60 -7.06
CA LEU A 60 -3.49 8.42 -7.89
C LEU A 60 -4.47 7.50 -7.15
N ALA A 61 -5.62 8.03 -6.76
CA ALA A 61 -6.72 7.27 -6.17
C ALA A 61 -7.63 6.70 -7.26
N VAL A 62 -7.93 5.40 -7.18
CA VAL A 62 -8.89 4.70 -8.03
C VAL A 62 -9.96 4.12 -7.13
N ILE A 63 -11.17 4.67 -7.20
CA ILE A 63 -12.30 4.23 -6.39
C ILE A 63 -13.33 3.60 -7.33
N SER A 64 -13.56 2.30 -7.21
CA SER A 64 -14.38 1.51 -8.12
C SER A 64 -15.61 0.97 -7.41
N SER A 65 -16.81 1.29 -7.91
CA SER A 65 -18.08 0.79 -7.36
C SER A 65 -19.02 0.34 -8.48
N PRO A 66 -18.66 -0.72 -9.21
CA PRO A 66 -19.42 -1.18 -10.36
C PRO A 66 -20.83 -1.65 -9.98
N ARG A 67 -21.77 -1.46 -10.91
CA ARG A 67 -23.13 -2.00 -10.84
C ARG A 67 -23.10 -3.53 -10.77
N GLY A 68 -24.04 -4.09 -10.00
CA GLY A 68 -24.17 -5.53 -9.81
C GLY A 68 -23.31 -6.10 -8.68
N TYR A 69 -22.57 -5.25 -7.96
CA TYR A 69 -21.77 -5.61 -6.79
C TYR A 69 -22.24 -4.82 -5.57
N PRO A 70 -21.87 -5.24 -4.34
CA PRO A 70 -22.15 -4.45 -3.15
C PRO A 70 -21.66 -3.01 -3.32
N PRO A 71 -22.54 -2.01 -3.18
CA PRO A 71 -22.20 -0.64 -3.51
C PRO A 71 -21.21 -0.08 -2.49
N LEU A 72 -20.26 0.74 -2.98
CA LEU A 72 -19.43 1.59 -2.15
C LEU A 72 -19.92 3.02 -2.29
N ASN A 73 -19.91 3.78 -1.19
CA ASN A 73 -20.15 5.21 -1.28
C ASN A 73 -18.87 5.89 -1.77
N VAL A 74 -18.72 5.99 -3.09
CA VAL A 74 -17.52 6.51 -3.76
C VAL A 74 -17.13 7.91 -3.26
N GLU A 75 -18.12 8.77 -2.99
CA GLU A 75 -17.84 10.12 -2.48
C GLU A 75 -17.37 10.10 -1.02
N ASP A 76 -17.93 9.24 -0.18
CA ASP A 76 -17.46 9.09 1.21
C ASP A 76 -16.03 8.52 1.22
N GLU A 77 -15.71 7.52 0.39
CA GLU A 77 -14.35 6.97 0.30
C GLU A 77 -13.35 8.04 -0.17
N TRP A 78 -13.73 8.85 -1.15
CA TRP A 78 -12.93 9.99 -1.59
C TRP A 78 -12.76 11.02 -0.47
N GLN A 79 -13.83 11.35 0.24
CA GLN A 79 -13.81 12.33 1.33
C GLN A 79 -12.93 11.86 2.48
N ARG A 80 -12.98 10.57 2.85
CA ARG A 80 -12.11 9.99 3.89
C ARG A 80 -10.64 10.07 3.50
N LEU A 81 -10.28 9.65 2.29
CA LEU A 81 -8.89 9.70 1.83
C LEU A 81 -8.38 11.14 1.69
N SER A 82 -9.19 12.04 1.16
CA SER A 82 -8.82 13.46 1.04
C SER A 82 -8.73 14.15 2.40
N THR A 83 -9.59 13.81 3.35
CA THR A 83 -9.52 14.31 4.74
C THR A 83 -8.24 13.83 5.42
N ALA A 84 -7.94 12.53 5.34
CA ALA A 84 -6.73 11.95 5.93
C ALA A 84 -5.43 12.56 5.37
N LEU A 85 -5.47 13.13 4.17
CA LEU A 85 -4.31 13.72 3.49
C LEU A 85 -4.35 15.25 3.42
N ALA A 86 -5.37 15.89 3.98
CA ALA A 86 -5.59 17.33 3.86
C ALA A 86 -4.40 18.15 4.40
N ASP A 87 -3.90 17.78 5.59
CA ASP A 87 -2.76 18.46 6.20
C ASP A 87 -1.47 18.26 5.38
N LEU A 88 -1.23 17.05 4.87
CA LEU A 88 -0.06 16.78 4.02
C LEU A 88 -0.14 17.54 2.68
N GLN A 89 -1.34 17.70 2.12
CA GLN A 89 -1.56 18.52 0.93
C GLN A 89 -1.34 20.01 1.20
N ALA A 90 -1.83 20.53 2.34
CA ALA A 90 -1.67 21.92 2.74
C ALA A 90 -0.18 22.30 2.91
N HIS A 91 0.66 21.36 3.34
CA HIS A 91 2.11 21.54 3.47
C HIS A 91 2.91 21.19 2.20
N GLY A 92 2.24 20.85 1.10
CA GLY A 92 2.89 20.49 -0.17
C GLY A 92 3.67 19.16 -0.13
N LEU A 93 3.39 18.31 0.86
CA LEU A 93 4.04 17.02 1.03
C LEU A 93 3.39 15.93 0.18
N VAL A 94 2.09 16.05 -0.07
CA VAL A 94 1.31 15.09 -0.89
C VAL A 94 0.52 15.83 -1.96
N GLN A 95 0.36 15.20 -3.11
CA GLN A 95 -0.61 15.58 -4.13
C GLN A 95 -1.51 14.37 -4.39
N LEU A 96 -2.80 14.52 -4.08
CA LEU A 96 -3.82 13.50 -4.30
C LEU A 96 -4.64 13.84 -5.55
N GLU A 97 -4.80 12.86 -6.44
CA GLU A 97 -5.66 12.98 -7.62
C GLU A 97 -6.61 11.78 -7.71
N ARG A 98 -7.89 12.03 -8.00
CA ARG A 98 -8.89 10.98 -8.24
C ARG A 98 -8.97 10.65 -9.71
N LEU A 99 -8.92 9.38 -10.06
CA LEU A 99 -9.23 8.92 -11.41
C LEU A 99 -10.74 9.14 -11.68
N ALA A 100 -11.05 9.93 -12.70
CA ALA A 100 -12.43 10.34 -12.99
C ALA A 100 -13.36 9.17 -13.38
N ALA A 101 -12.83 8.17 -14.10
CA ALA A 101 -13.54 6.96 -14.46
C ALA A 101 -12.66 5.77 -14.07
N PRO A 102 -13.09 4.87 -13.16
CA PRO A 102 -12.27 3.78 -12.65
C PRO A 102 -12.23 2.59 -13.64
N THR A 103 -11.97 2.89 -14.91
CA THR A 103 -11.77 1.88 -15.97
C THR A 103 -10.29 1.69 -16.25
N LEU A 104 -9.91 0.48 -16.69
CA LEU A 104 -8.52 0.15 -16.99
C LEU A 104 -7.93 1.07 -18.07
N SER A 105 -8.73 1.40 -19.09
CA SER A 105 -8.33 2.30 -20.17
C SER A 105 -8.14 3.74 -19.70
N ALA A 106 -8.97 4.22 -18.77
CA ALA A 106 -8.82 5.54 -18.18
C ALA A 106 -7.55 5.62 -17.32
N LEU A 107 -7.29 4.59 -16.51
CA LEU A 107 -6.07 4.48 -15.73
C LEU A 107 -4.83 4.56 -16.63
N GLN A 108 -4.76 3.76 -17.69
CA GLN A 108 -3.65 3.80 -18.65
C GLN A 108 -3.47 5.20 -19.26
N ARG A 109 -4.56 5.87 -19.67
CA ARG A 109 -4.49 7.24 -20.21
C ARG A 109 -3.97 8.24 -19.18
N GLN A 110 -4.37 8.10 -17.93
CA GLN A 110 -3.95 8.98 -16.84
C GLN A 110 -2.46 8.82 -16.54
N LEU A 111 -1.98 7.58 -16.42
CA LEU A 111 -0.56 7.27 -16.19
C LEU A 111 0.35 7.77 -17.32
N ARG A 112 -0.13 7.77 -18.57
CA ARG A 112 0.61 8.34 -19.70
C ARG A 112 0.78 9.87 -19.65
N ARG A 113 -0.06 10.58 -18.89
CA ARG A 113 -0.10 12.05 -18.83
C ARG A 113 0.47 12.61 -17.54
N GLY A 114 0.40 11.83 -16.46
CA GLY A 114 0.91 12.19 -15.15
C GLY A 114 2.15 11.39 -14.76
N SER A 115 2.73 11.72 -13.60
CA SER A 115 3.74 10.89 -12.96
C SER A 115 3.28 10.64 -11.52
N TYR A 116 2.93 9.40 -11.21
CA TYR A 116 2.47 8.98 -9.89
C TYR A 116 3.49 8.07 -9.22
N HIS A 117 3.65 8.25 -7.92
CA HIS A 117 4.52 7.46 -7.07
C HIS A 117 3.75 6.32 -6.40
N VAL A 118 2.46 6.56 -6.14
CA VAL A 118 1.55 5.62 -5.47
C VAL A 118 0.24 5.51 -6.25
N LEU A 119 -0.26 4.29 -6.40
CA LEU A 119 -1.63 4.00 -6.79
C LEU A 119 -2.41 3.50 -5.57
N HIS A 120 -3.46 4.21 -5.16
CA HIS A 120 -4.33 3.81 -4.06
C HIS A 120 -5.67 3.32 -4.64
N PHE A 121 -5.87 2.01 -4.68
CA PHE A 121 -7.10 1.39 -5.14
C PHE A 121 -8.04 1.16 -3.96
N ILE A 122 -9.30 1.59 -4.11
CA ILE A 122 -10.40 1.36 -3.17
C ILE A 122 -11.50 0.66 -3.95
N GLY A 123 -11.84 -0.56 -3.57
CA GLY A 123 -12.80 -1.35 -4.33
C GLY A 123 -12.85 -2.81 -3.91
N HIS A 124 -13.42 -3.62 -4.80
CA HIS A 124 -13.54 -5.06 -4.59
C HIS A 124 -12.40 -5.83 -5.24
N GLY A 125 -12.01 -6.93 -4.59
CA GLY A 125 -11.04 -7.89 -5.09
C GLY A 125 -11.57 -9.32 -5.03
N SER A 126 -10.99 -10.19 -5.83
CA SER A 126 -11.25 -11.62 -5.78
C SER A 126 -10.02 -12.39 -6.23
N PHE A 127 -10.02 -13.70 -6.01
CA PHE A 127 -9.01 -14.59 -6.57
C PHE A 127 -9.62 -15.42 -7.69
N ASP A 128 -8.91 -15.54 -8.82
CA ASP A 128 -9.26 -16.44 -9.92
C ASP A 128 -8.49 -17.75 -9.74
N GLU A 129 -9.18 -18.79 -9.29
CA GLU A 129 -8.58 -20.12 -9.05
C GLU A 129 -8.07 -20.78 -10.34
N GLN A 130 -8.68 -20.51 -11.49
CA GLN A 130 -8.25 -21.13 -12.75
C GLN A 130 -6.93 -20.50 -13.23
N GLN A 131 -6.80 -19.19 -13.08
CA GLN A 131 -5.62 -18.44 -13.52
C GLN A 131 -4.54 -18.33 -12.45
N GLN A 132 -4.86 -18.73 -11.21
CA GLN A 132 -4.04 -18.56 -10.01
C GLN A 132 -3.55 -17.11 -9.89
N ASP A 133 -4.49 -16.16 -10.01
CA ASP A 133 -4.18 -14.72 -10.01
C ASP A 133 -5.22 -13.92 -9.22
N GLY A 134 -4.76 -12.82 -8.61
CA GLY A 134 -5.67 -11.84 -8.02
C GLY A 134 -6.37 -11.02 -9.09
N VAL A 135 -7.60 -10.61 -8.80
CA VAL A 135 -8.44 -9.80 -9.67
C VAL A 135 -8.91 -8.58 -8.90
N LEU A 136 -8.71 -7.40 -9.48
CA LEU A 136 -9.38 -6.18 -9.04
C LEU A 136 -10.64 -5.97 -9.86
N LEU A 137 -11.71 -5.56 -9.20
CA LEU A 137 -12.96 -5.24 -9.88
C LEU A 137 -13.00 -3.75 -10.20
N MET A 138 -12.80 -3.43 -11.48
CA MET A 138 -12.88 -2.09 -12.04
C MET A 138 -14.25 -1.89 -12.72
N GLU A 139 -14.48 -0.71 -13.28
CA GLU A 139 -15.66 -0.43 -14.08
C GLU A 139 -15.37 -0.59 -15.58
N ASP A 140 -16.38 -0.99 -16.36
CA ASP A 140 -16.41 -0.78 -17.80
C ASP A 140 -16.97 0.60 -18.17
N ASN A 141 -17.15 0.87 -19.47
CA ASN A 141 -17.66 2.16 -19.93
C ASN A 141 -19.16 2.39 -19.63
N GLU A 142 -19.88 1.35 -19.20
CA GLU A 142 -21.30 1.39 -18.83
C GLU A 142 -21.49 1.40 -17.29
N GLY A 143 -20.39 1.33 -16.54
CA GLY A 143 -20.37 1.29 -15.08
C GLY A 143 -20.65 -0.10 -14.49
N TYR A 144 -20.58 -1.17 -15.27
CA TYR A 144 -20.64 -2.55 -14.78
C TYR A 144 -19.26 -3.08 -14.40
N GLY A 145 -19.23 -4.19 -13.68
CA GLY A 145 -17.99 -4.79 -13.20
C GLY A 145 -17.14 -5.37 -14.32
N ALA A 146 -15.94 -4.81 -14.49
CA ALA A 146 -14.87 -5.34 -15.30
C ALA A 146 -13.84 -6.02 -14.41
N ARG A 147 -13.69 -7.34 -14.54
CA ARG A 147 -12.63 -8.11 -13.86
C ARG A 147 -11.29 -7.78 -14.51
N VAL A 148 -10.37 -7.20 -13.75
CA VAL A 148 -9.01 -6.90 -14.20
C VAL A 148 -8.04 -7.80 -13.45
N SER A 149 -7.35 -8.68 -14.18
CA SER A 149 -6.32 -9.53 -13.58
C SER A 149 -5.13 -8.69 -13.11
N SER A 150 -4.41 -9.18 -12.10
CA SER A 150 -3.22 -8.47 -11.60
C SER A 150 -2.09 -8.48 -12.62
N ARG A 151 -2.07 -9.45 -13.53
CA ARG A 151 -1.20 -9.45 -14.70
C ARG A 151 -1.54 -8.31 -15.66
N ASP A 152 -2.81 -8.15 -16.04
CA ASP A 152 -3.24 -7.06 -16.95
C ASP A 152 -2.98 -5.68 -16.33
N LEU A 153 -3.26 -5.54 -15.04
CA LEU A 153 -2.92 -4.32 -14.31
C LEU A 153 -1.41 -4.11 -14.27
N GLY A 154 -0.64 -5.16 -13.97
CA GLY A 154 0.82 -5.14 -13.96
C GLY A 154 1.42 -4.64 -15.27
N VAL A 155 0.90 -5.07 -16.42
CA VAL A 155 1.32 -4.58 -17.76
C VAL A 155 1.18 -3.06 -17.87
N ILE A 156 0.13 -2.47 -17.31
CA ILE A 156 -0.10 -1.02 -17.34
C ILE A 156 0.79 -0.28 -16.34
N LEU A 157 1.02 -0.88 -15.17
CA LEU A 157 1.74 -0.23 -14.08
C LEU A 157 3.27 -0.38 -14.18
N HIS A 158 3.78 -1.47 -14.78
CA HIS A 158 5.20 -1.78 -14.86
C HIS A 158 6.01 -0.70 -15.59
N ASP A 159 5.48 -0.20 -16.71
CA ASP A 159 6.13 0.84 -17.52
C ASP A 159 6.01 2.24 -16.89
N HIS A 160 5.20 2.40 -15.84
CA HIS A 160 5.14 3.64 -15.08
C HIS A 160 6.32 3.72 -14.13
N GLY A 161 7.51 4.02 -14.65
CA GLY A 161 8.79 3.93 -13.92
C GLY A 161 8.91 4.77 -12.65
N ALA A 162 7.99 5.70 -12.38
CA ALA A 162 7.90 6.46 -11.13
C ALA A 162 7.07 5.75 -10.04
N LEU A 163 6.23 4.77 -10.41
CA LEU A 163 5.41 4.02 -9.47
C LEU A 163 6.32 3.14 -8.61
N ARG A 164 6.14 3.23 -7.29
CA ARG A 164 6.88 2.38 -6.35
C ARG A 164 5.96 1.62 -5.40
N LEU A 165 4.73 2.08 -5.22
CA LEU A 165 3.80 1.52 -4.26
C LEU A 165 2.39 1.41 -4.85
N VAL A 166 1.74 0.29 -4.57
CA VAL A 166 0.30 0.14 -4.71
C VAL A 166 -0.30 -0.11 -3.33
N VAL A 167 -1.43 0.52 -3.03
CA VAL A 167 -2.23 0.25 -1.83
C VAL A 167 -3.59 -0.28 -2.29
N LEU A 168 -3.93 -1.50 -1.88
CA LEU A 168 -5.18 -2.18 -2.18
C LEU A 168 -6.05 -2.18 -0.91
N ASN A 169 -7.07 -1.33 -0.91
CA ASN A 169 -7.97 -1.15 0.22
C ASN A 169 -9.33 -1.79 -0.09
N ALA A 170 -9.72 -2.77 0.73
CA ALA A 170 -11.00 -3.47 0.62
C ALA A 170 -12.02 -2.78 1.52
N CYS A 171 -13.09 -2.24 0.94
CA CYS A 171 -14.16 -1.65 1.73
C CYS A 171 -15.05 -2.71 2.39
N GLU A 172 -15.72 -2.34 3.50
CA GLU A 172 -16.61 -3.23 4.27
C GLU A 172 -17.72 -3.91 3.46
N GLY A 173 -18.15 -3.30 2.34
CA GLY A 173 -19.19 -3.83 1.46
C GLY A 173 -18.79 -5.11 0.72
N GLY A 174 -17.50 -5.43 0.56
CA GLY A 174 -16.98 -6.53 -0.28
C GLY A 174 -17.07 -7.95 0.32
N ARG A 175 -18.07 -8.22 1.16
CA ARG A 175 -18.23 -9.53 1.84
C ARG A 175 -18.51 -10.65 0.84
N SER A 176 -17.51 -11.49 0.55
CA SER A 176 -17.78 -12.77 -0.14
C SER A 176 -16.84 -13.93 0.18
N SER A 177 -15.75 -13.78 0.96
CA SER A 177 -14.84 -14.91 1.22
C SER A 177 -14.22 -14.91 2.62
N ARG A 178 -13.80 -16.11 3.08
CA ARG A 178 -12.94 -16.33 4.25
C ARG A 178 -11.45 -16.12 3.94
N THR A 179 -11.09 -16.00 2.66
CA THR A 179 -9.73 -15.78 2.17
C THR A 179 -9.47 -14.29 1.93
N ASP A 180 -8.22 -13.85 2.08
CA ASP A 180 -7.79 -12.48 1.79
C ASP A 180 -8.08 -12.15 0.30
N PRO A 181 -8.96 -11.18 0.00
CA PRO A 181 -9.38 -10.88 -1.37
C PRO A 181 -8.25 -10.29 -2.24
N PHE A 182 -7.20 -9.77 -1.61
CA PHE A 182 -6.10 -9.08 -2.28
C PHE A 182 -4.75 -9.74 -2.10
N ALA A 183 -4.60 -10.78 -1.28
CA ALA A 183 -3.33 -11.51 -1.13
C ALA A 183 -2.74 -11.93 -2.48
N GLY A 184 -3.56 -12.58 -3.32
CA GLY A 184 -3.16 -12.97 -4.66
C GLY A 184 -2.80 -11.77 -5.54
N ALA A 185 -3.57 -10.67 -5.44
CA ALA A 185 -3.34 -9.49 -6.25
C ALA A 185 -2.04 -8.77 -5.87
N ALA A 186 -1.79 -8.61 -4.58
CA ALA A 186 -0.58 -7.98 -4.06
C ALA A 186 0.66 -8.79 -4.42
N GLN A 187 0.61 -10.11 -4.24
CA GLN A 187 1.70 -10.99 -4.64
C GLN A 187 1.98 -10.90 -6.14
N SER A 188 0.94 -11.00 -6.98
CA SER A 188 1.06 -10.92 -8.43
C SER A 188 1.61 -9.58 -8.90
N LEU A 189 1.14 -8.46 -8.34
CA LEU A 189 1.65 -7.13 -8.70
C LEU A 189 3.15 -6.97 -8.35
N VAL A 190 3.61 -7.53 -7.22
CA VAL A 190 5.05 -7.54 -6.90
C VAL A 190 5.83 -8.39 -7.91
N GLN A 191 5.27 -9.53 -8.33
CA GLN A 191 5.86 -10.36 -9.39
C GLN A 191 5.92 -9.64 -10.74
N GLN A 192 4.94 -8.78 -11.04
CA GLN A 192 4.90 -7.93 -12.24
C GLN A 192 5.84 -6.71 -12.17
N GLY A 193 6.64 -6.57 -11.11
CA GLY A 193 7.67 -5.52 -11.03
C GLY A 193 7.36 -4.39 -10.06
N ILE A 194 6.17 -4.35 -9.45
CA ILE A 194 5.86 -3.32 -8.46
C ILE A 194 6.72 -3.55 -7.21
N PRO A 195 7.49 -2.54 -6.76
CA PRO A 195 8.42 -2.74 -5.64
C PRO A 195 7.78 -3.14 -4.32
N ALA A 196 6.60 -2.60 -4.02
CA ALA A 196 5.84 -2.90 -2.82
C ALA A 196 4.33 -2.75 -3.05
N VAL A 197 3.55 -3.59 -2.39
CA VAL A 197 2.09 -3.54 -2.35
C VAL A 197 1.61 -3.71 -0.92
N ILE A 198 0.78 -2.79 -0.45
CA ILE A 198 0.01 -2.98 0.80
C ILE A 198 -1.38 -3.48 0.42
N ALA A 199 -1.84 -4.54 1.08
CA ALA A 199 -3.18 -5.08 0.90
C ALA A 199 -3.89 -5.20 2.25
N MET A 200 -5.14 -4.78 2.30
CA MET A 200 -6.00 -5.01 3.46
C MET A 200 -6.56 -6.43 3.41
N GLN A 201 -6.14 -7.28 4.35
CA GLN A 201 -6.56 -8.69 4.38
C GLN A 201 -7.96 -8.92 4.98
N PHE A 202 -8.50 -7.90 5.65
CA PHE A 202 -9.84 -7.86 6.24
C PHE A 202 -10.50 -6.51 5.92
N PRO A 203 -11.83 -6.40 6.05
CA PRO A 203 -12.51 -5.11 6.09
C PRO A 203 -11.92 -4.18 7.16
N VAL A 204 -11.88 -2.89 6.85
CA VAL A 204 -11.52 -1.83 7.79
C VAL A 204 -12.69 -0.87 7.95
N THR A 205 -12.90 -0.41 9.17
CA THR A 205 -13.85 0.66 9.47
C THR A 205 -13.39 1.98 8.85
N ASP A 206 -14.33 2.91 8.71
CA ASP A 206 -14.07 4.25 8.19
C ASP A 206 -12.97 4.98 8.97
N GLU A 207 -13.03 4.90 10.30
CA GLU A 207 -12.05 5.53 11.20
C GLU A 207 -10.67 4.89 11.04
N ALA A 208 -10.61 3.56 10.93
CA ALA A 208 -9.38 2.86 10.64
C ALA A 208 -8.80 3.23 9.26
N ALA A 209 -9.62 3.38 8.23
CA ALA A 209 -9.16 3.78 6.89
C ALA A 209 -8.52 5.19 6.88
N ILE A 210 -9.11 6.13 7.63
CA ILE A 210 -8.57 7.49 7.83
C ILE A 210 -7.23 7.40 8.59
N ALA A 211 -7.24 6.78 9.77
CA ALA A 211 -6.06 6.69 10.64
C ALA A 211 -4.90 5.94 9.97
N PHE A 212 -5.19 4.89 9.21
CA PHE A 212 -4.20 4.20 8.39
C PHE A 212 -3.59 5.13 7.35
N SER A 213 -4.43 5.80 6.55
CA SER A 213 -3.96 6.65 5.44
C SER A 213 -3.13 7.82 5.97
N GLU A 214 -3.61 8.52 6.98
CA GLU A 214 -2.92 9.64 7.62
C GLU A 214 -1.56 9.20 8.17
N GLY A 215 -1.54 8.18 9.05
CA GLY A 215 -0.31 7.72 9.68
C GLY A 215 0.71 7.14 8.68
N PHE A 216 0.22 6.38 7.69
CA PHE A 216 1.09 5.77 6.68
C PHE A 216 1.73 6.80 5.75
N TYR A 217 0.91 7.68 5.15
CA TYR A 217 1.43 8.66 4.19
C TYR A 217 2.26 9.75 4.87
N SER A 218 1.94 10.14 6.12
CA SER A 218 2.79 11.03 6.91
C SER A 218 4.18 10.42 7.10
N ALA A 219 4.25 9.17 7.58
CA ALA A 219 5.53 8.49 7.80
C ALA A 219 6.34 8.34 6.49
N LEU A 220 5.68 8.08 5.35
CA LEU A 220 6.36 8.05 4.06
C LEU A 220 6.95 9.42 3.70
N THR A 221 6.22 10.52 3.92
CA THR A 221 6.73 11.88 3.66
C THR A 221 7.82 12.31 4.64
N ASP A 222 7.88 11.69 5.84
CA ASP A 222 8.97 11.84 6.80
C ASP A 222 10.23 11.02 6.44
N GLY A 223 10.18 10.24 5.35
CA GLY A 223 11.31 9.47 4.83
C GLY A 223 11.47 8.09 5.46
N TYR A 224 10.45 7.57 6.13
CA TYR A 224 10.46 6.19 6.60
C TYR A 224 10.50 5.21 5.41
N PRO A 225 11.19 4.05 5.54
CA PRO A 225 10.99 2.97 4.60
C PRO A 225 9.53 2.47 4.70
N VAL A 226 9.00 1.89 3.62
CA VAL A 226 7.58 1.52 3.51
C VAL A 226 7.10 0.60 4.63
N ASP A 227 7.96 -0.29 5.11
CA ASP A 227 7.65 -1.20 6.20
C ASP A 227 7.71 -0.52 7.57
N GLY A 228 8.57 0.48 7.73
CA GLY A 228 8.57 1.37 8.89
C GLY A 228 7.32 2.25 8.92
N GLY A 229 6.95 2.84 7.77
CA GLY A 229 5.71 3.62 7.64
C GLY A 229 4.46 2.79 7.94
N LEU A 230 4.43 1.53 7.49
CA LEU A 230 3.35 0.62 7.86
C LEU A 230 3.34 0.36 9.38
N ALA A 231 4.49 0.16 10.02
CA ALA A 231 4.54 -0.02 11.47
C ALA A 231 3.99 1.20 12.24
N GLU A 232 4.26 2.42 11.78
CA GLU A 232 3.68 3.64 12.39
C GLU A 232 2.16 3.71 12.16
N ALA A 233 1.68 3.38 10.95
CA ALA A 233 0.25 3.30 10.67
C ALA A 233 -0.48 2.30 11.59
N ARG A 234 0.13 1.14 11.85
CA ARG A 234 -0.43 0.14 12.77
C ARG A 234 -0.52 0.64 14.22
N LYS A 235 0.43 1.47 14.68
CA LYS A 235 0.34 2.11 16.00
C LYS A 235 -0.81 3.13 16.04
N GLY A 236 -1.00 3.89 14.96
CA GLY A 236 -2.17 4.78 14.82
C GLY A 236 -3.48 4.02 14.94
N LEU A 237 -3.62 2.90 14.22
CA LEU A 237 -4.78 2.00 14.29
C LEU A 237 -4.99 1.42 15.69
N LEU A 238 -3.92 1.08 16.41
CA LEU A 238 -4.02 0.61 17.79
C LEU A 238 -4.55 1.72 18.73
N ASN A 239 -4.10 2.96 18.54
CA ASN A 239 -4.43 4.10 19.41
C ASN A 239 -5.90 4.51 19.34
N ILE A 240 -6.54 4.38 18.18
CA ILE A 240 -7.98 4.66 18.02
C ILE A 240 -8.88 3.57 18.61
N GLY A 241 -8.31 2.49 19.17
CA GLY A 241 -9.07 1.43 19.82
C GLY A 241 -9.79 0.49 18.85
N GLY A 242 -9.37 0.43 17.58
CA GLY A 242 -9.93 -0.43 16.51
C GLY A 242 -9.69 -1.93 16.69
N GLY A 243 -9.55 -2.41 17.94
CA GLY A 243 -9.37 -3.82 18.27
C GLY A 243 -8.16 -4.45 17.55
N THR A 244 -8.45 -5.33 16.58
CA THR A 244 -7.45 -6.07 15.80
C THR A 244 -7.18 -5.48 14.41
N GLU A 245 -7.80 -4.35 14.04
CA GLU A 245 -7.68 -3.76 12.70
C GLU A 245 -6.25 -3.31 12.36
N TRP A 246 -5.40 -3.08 13.36
CA TRP A 246 -3.97 -2.82 13.16
C TRP A 246 -3.24 -3.99 12.47
N GLY A 247 -3.75 -5.21 12.55
CA GLY A 247 -3.20 -6.36 11.83
C GLY A 247 -3.71 -6.50 10.39
N THR A 248 -4.70 -5.70 9.97
CA THR A 248 -5.34 -5.79 8.66
C THR A 248 -4.43 -5.43 7.48
N PRO A 249 -3.62 -4.35 7.52
CA PRO A 249 -2.76 -4.03 6.40
C PRO A 249 -1.53 -4.94 6.37
N VAL A 250 -1.34 -5.63 5.26
CA VAL A 250 -0.25 -6.57 4.98
C VAL A 250 0.66 -5.98 3.92
N LEU A 251 1.98 -6.09 4.10
CA LEU A 251 2.97 -5.60 3.14
C LEU A 251 3.63 -6.76 2.38
N TYR A 252 3.42 -6.77 1.07
CA TYR A 252 4.19 -7.55 0.11
C TYR A 252 5.26 -6.66 -0.51
N MET A 253 6.52 -7.09 -0.55
CA MET A 253 7.55 -6.31 -1.23
C MET A 253 8.70 -7.15 -1.74
N ARG A 254 9.40 -6.61 -2.74
CA ARG A 254 10.70 -7.09 -3.25
C ARG A 254 11.83 -6.11 -3.03
N SER A 255 11.55 -4.93 -2.45
CA SER A 255 12.58 -4.00 -1.99
C SER A 255 13.31 -4.59 -0.78
N PRO A 256 14.65 -4.76 -0.83
CA PRO A 256 15.39 -5.39 0.26
C PRO A 256 15.34 -4.56 1.55
N ASP A 257 15.48 -3.24 1.44
CA ASP A 257 15.58 -2.34 2.58
C ASP A 257 14.26 -1.62 2.90
N GLY A 258 13.22 -1.80 2.09
CA GLY A 258 11.94 -1.09 2.21
C GLY A 258 12.01 0.37 1.75
N ARG A 259 13.17 0.86 1.28
CA ARG A 259 13.31 2.24 0.81
C ARG A 259 12.81 2.32 -0.63
N LEU A 260 11.63 2.90 -0.79
CA LEU A 260 11.01 3.12 -2.09
C LEU A 260 11.40 4.48 -2.68
N PHE A 261 11.60 5.46 -1.80
CA PHE A 261 11.85 6.84 -2.16
C PHE A 261 13.08 7.37 -1.42
N GLU A 262 13.85 8.20 -2.11
CA GLU A 262 14.87 9.06 -1.51
C GLU A 262 14.38 10.50 -1.58
N LEU A 263 14.34 11.17 -0.43
CA LEU A 263 13.85 12.54 -0.28
C LEU A 263 15.05 13.47 0.03
N PRO A 264 15.60 14.19 -0.97
CA PRO A 264 16.85 14.94 -0.81
C PRO A 264 16.82 15.99 0.32
N ALA A 265 15.70 16.69 0.51
CA ALA A 265 15.55 17.69 1.57
C ALA A 265 15.68 17.10 3.00
N LEU A 266 15.34 15.83 3.19
CA LEU A 266 15.55 15.11 4.45
C LEU A 266 16.99 14.61 4.58
N ALA A 267 17.61 14.19 3.47
CA ALA A 267 19.00 13.78 3.45
C ALA A 267 19.95 14.94 3.78
N GLU A 268 19.68 16.15 3.28
CA GLU A 268 20.43 17.37 3.60
C GLU A 268 20.25 17.79 5.06
N ARG A 269 19.01 17.72 5.58
CA ARG A 269 18.74 17.95 7.02
C ARG A 269 19.49 16.97 7.91
N ALA A 270 19.48 15.68 7.59
CA ALA A 270 20.21 14.66 8.34
C ALA A 270 21.73 14.87 8.29
N ALA A 271 22.27 15.26 7.13
CA ALA A 271 23.69 15.58 6.96
C ALA A 271 24.11 16.83 7.77
N SER A 272 23.24 17.84 7.86
CA SER A 272 23.48 19.05 8.65
C SER A 272 23.37 18.85 10.17
N ALA A 273 22.62 17.83 10.61
CA ALA A 273 22.42 17.49 12.02
C ALA A 273 23.46 16.51 12.58
N ALA A 274 24.34 15.94 11.72
CA ALA A 274 25.41 15.08 12.16
C ALA A 274 26.47 15.90 12.94
N PRO A 275 26.92 15.43 14.13
CA PRO A 275 27.92 16.15 14.89
C PRO A 275 29.22 16.23 14.09
N ALA A 276 29.85 17.42 14.11
CA ALA A 276 31.12 17.64 13.44
C ALA A 276 32.14 16.57 13.87
N PRO A 277 32.95 16.03 12.95
CA PRO A 277 33.95 15.04 13.29
C PRO A 277 34.86 15.59 14.37
N VAL A 278 34.97 14.86 15.48
CA VAL A 278 35.86 15.22 16.59
C VAL A 278 37.28 15.23 16.02
N ALA A 279 37.93 16.38 16.06
CA ALA A 279 39.29 16.54 15.57
C ALA A 279 40.23 15.57 16.30
N PRO A 280 41.18 14.93 15.59
CA PRO A 280 42.15 14.06 16.23
C PRO A 280 43.01 14.87 17.22
N ALA A 281 43.24 14.27 18.39
CA ALA A 281 44.03 14.83 19.49
C ALA A 281 45.54 14.91 19.19
#